data_AF-I4ALA0-F1
#
_entry.id   AF-I4ALA0-F1
#
_cell.length_a   1.000
_cell.length_b   1.000
_cell.length_c   1.000
_cell.angle_alpha   90.00
_cell.angle_beta   90.00
_cell.angle_gamma   90.00
#
_symmetry.space_group_name_H-M   'P 1'
#
loop_
_entity.id
_entity.type
_entity.pdbx_description
1 polymer ?
#
loop_
_entity_poly.entity_id
_entity_poly.type
_entity_poly.pdbx_seq_one_letter_code
_entity_poly.pdbx_strand_id
1 'polypeptide(L)'
;MPDFIIHFKSLGSKLITRMDFNSEKPTTEFIEKTKLDGYKIYQYIQSGNNYVMNAEELLSKNILFEKLSREVKTWFGLSKKTVTDFLIMPNKDFYYPYEFGSYLYIFTKQDRTKADFENWLNKEFPSRFGHIDETFTGFENLMTDEDYLIATNHDFQHQFGVVGNKNIIDQIITEFKNANLSEFELEDYEEER
;
A
#
# COMPACT_ATOMS: atom_id res chain seq x y z
N MET A 1 6.65 -18.68 -15.53
CA MET A 1 6.03 -17.36 -15.35
C MET A 1 5.78 -17.17 -13.86
N PRO A 2 6.09 -16.01 -13.28
CA PRO A 2 5.69 -15.71 -11.92
C PRO A 2 4.16 -15.61 -11.81
N ASP A 3 3.67 -16.13 -10.70
CA ASP A 3 2.26 -16.15 -10.31
C ASP A 3 1.94 -14.90 -9.50
N PHE A 4 0.91 -14.17 -9.89
CA PHE A 4 0.48 -12.92 -9.28
C PHE A 4 -0.88 -13.07 -8.63
N ILE A 5 -1.04 -12.47 -7.44
CA ILE A 5 -2.29 -12.50 -6.68
C ILE A 5 -2.66 -11.08 -6.26
N ILE A 6 -3.77 -10.56 -6.78
CA ILE A 6 -4.27 -9.24 -6.38
C ILE A 6 -5.57 -9.39 -5.60
N HIS A 7 -5.61 -8.77 -4.42
CA HIS A 7 -6.80 -8.73 -3.58
C HIS A 7 -7.47 -7.36 -3.69
N PHE A 8 -8.70 -7.33 -4.17
CA PHE A 8 -9.51 -6.13 -4.27
C PHE A 8 -10.56 -6.11 -3.16
N LYS A 9 -10.53 -5.09 -2.30
CA LYS A 9 -11.47 -4.94 -1.18
C LYS A 9 -12.19 -3.61 -1.27
N SER A 10 -13.52 -3.66 -1.27
CA SER A 10 -14.33 -2.46 -1.14
C SER A 10 -14.42 -2.01 0.32
N LEU A 11 -14.32 -0.70 0.58
CA LEU A 11 -14.47 -0.12 1.91
C LEU A 11 -15.80 -0.54 2.56
N GLY A 12 -15.75 -1.00 3.81
CA GLY A 12 -16.92 -1.47 4.56
C GLY A 12 -17.49 -2.81 4.09
N SER A 13 -16.90 -3.44 3.06
CA SER A 13 -17.28 -4.75 2.58
C SER A 13 -16.41 -5.85 3.21
N LYS A 14 -17.04 -6.99 3.50
CA LYS A 14 -16.33 -8.25 3.81
C LYS A 14 -15.98 -9.04 2.56
N LEU A 15 -16.55 -8.68 1.42
CA LEU A 15 -16.27 -9.32 0.14
C LEU A 15 -14.91 -8.86 -0.36
N ILE A 16 -14.06 -9.83 -0.68
CA ILE A 16 -12.78 -9.65 -1.35
C ILE A 16 -12.89 -10.33 -2.71
N THR A 17 -12.52 -9.61 -3.76
CA THR A 17 -12.34 -10.17 -5.09
C THR A 17 -10.85 -10.43 -5.27
N ARG A 18 -10.47 -11.68 -5.51
CA ARG A 18 -9.10 -12.08 -5.82
C ARG A 18 -8.94 -12.29 -7.32
N MET A 19 -7.83 -11.79 -7.84
CA MET A 19 -7.39 -12.02 -9.21
C MET A 19 -6.06 -12.76 -9.20
N ASP A 20 -6.03 -13.93 -9.82
CA ASP A 20 -4.83 -14.73 -10.04
C ASP A 20 -4.46 -14.67 -11.52
N PHE A 21 -3.18 -14.50 -11.83
CA PHE A 21 -2.69 -14.54 -13.22
C PHE A 21 -1.19 -14.79 -13.31
N ASN A 22 -0.76 -15.28 -14.47
CA ASN A 22 0.66 -15.45 -14.79
C ASN A 22 1.17 -14.31 -15.68
N SER A 23 2.39 -13.81 -15.41
CA SER A 23 3.04 -12.87 -16.33
C SER A 23 4.55 -12.85 -16.16
N GLU A 24 5.32 -12.58 -17.22
CA GLU A 24 6.77 -12.33 -17.11
C GLU A 24 7.11 -10.85 -16.86
N LYS A 25 6.10 -9.98 -16.82
CA LYS A 25 6.26 -8.55 -16.58
C LYS A 25 6.62 -8.29 -15.10
N PRO A 26 7.38 -7.22 -14.82
CA PRO A 26 7.69 -6.85 -13.44
C PRO A 26 6.43 -6.40 -12.70
N THR A 27 6.38 -6.66 -11.38
CA THR A 27 5.29 -6.20 -10.48
C THR A 27 4.98 -4.73 -10.63
N THR A 28 6.03 -3.94 -10.94
CA THR A 28 5.91 -2.50 -11.12
C THR A 28 4.90 -2.10 -12.18
N GLU A 29 4.79 -2.85 -13.28
CA GLU A 29 3.80 -2.60 -14.31
C GLU A 29 2.35 -2.83 -13.83
N PHE A 30 2.14 -3.78 -12.92
CA PHE A 30 0.81 -4.08 -12.37
C PHE A 30 0.40 -3.06 -11.32
N ILE A 31 1.34 -2.66 -10.45
CA ILE A 31 1.11 -1.60 -9.48
C ILE A 31 0.92 -0.26 -10.23
N GLU A 32 1.55 -0.01 -11.37
CA GLU A 32 1.27 1.17 -12.21
C GLU A 32 -0.15 1.13 -12.83
N LYS A 33 -0.65 -0.05 -13.19
CA LYS A 33 -2.00 -0.21 -13.78
C LYS A 33 -3.16 0.14 -12.83
N THR A 34 -2.92 0.19 -11.52
CA THR A 34 -3.94 0.62 -10.56
C THR A 34 -4.08 2.15 -10.47
N LYS A 35 -3.23 2.92 -11.16
CA LYS A 35 -3.30 4.38 -11.13
C LYS A 35 -4.52 4.89 -11.87
N LEU A 36 -5.29 5.74 -11.21
CA LEU A 36 -6.39 6.49 -11.79
C LEU A 36 -5.99 7.97 -11.93
N ASP A 37 -6.54 8.62 -12.93
CA ASP A 37 -6.27 10.04 -13.19
C ASP A 37 -6.76 10.97 -12.07
N GLY A 38 -6.01 12.05 -11.84
CA GLY A 38 -6.38 13.09 -10.89
C GLY A 38 -6.03 12.79 -9.43
N TYR A 39 -5.35 11.67 -9.16
CA TYR A 39 -4.91 11.30 -7.83
C TYR A 39 -3.48 11.77 -7.52
N LYS A 40 -3.29 12.31 -6.32
CA LYS A 40 -1.98 12.48 -5.68
C LYS A 40 -1.63 11.17 -5.00
N ILE A 41 -0.34 10.82 -5.03
CA ILE A 41 0.16 9.56 -4.48
C ILE A 41 1.11 9.86 -3.32
N TYR A 42 0.76 9.41 -2.14
CA TYR A 42 1.64 9.39 -0.97
C TYR A 42 2.16 7.97 -0.78
N GLN A 43 3.44 7.80 -0.44
CA GLN A 43 3.98 6.48 -0.10
C GLN A 43 4.45 6.48 1.35
N TYR A 44 3.88 5.59 2.16
CA TYR A 44 4.30 5.33 3.52
C TYR A 44 5.22 4.10 3.56
N ILE A 45 6.38 4.27 4.19
CA ILE A 45 7.39 3.23 4.38
C ILE A 45 7.59 3.04 5.88
N GLN A 46 7.24 1.85 6.36
CA GLN A 46 7.49 1.49 7.75
C GLN A 46 8.99 1.28 7.98
N SER A 47 9.48 1.70 9.15
CA SER A 47 10.86 1.60 9.63
C SER A 47 11.54 0.25 9.41
N GLY A 48 10.78 -0.84 9.42
CA GLY A 48 11.27 -2.18 9.12
C GLY A 48 11.76 -2.35 7.67
N ASN A 49 11.29 -1.53 6.74
CA ASN A 49 11.57 -1.57 5.31
C ASN A 49 12.49 -0.43 4.83
N ASN A 50 12.91 0.46 5.73
CA ASN A 50 13.82 1.57 5.41
C ASN A 50 15.23 1.13 5.00
N TYR A 51 15.57 -0.16 5.12
CA TYR A 51 16.85 -0.68 4.61
C TYR A 51 16.84 -0.80 3.08
N VAL A 52 15.66 -0.99 2.47
CA VAL A 52 15.47 -1.00 1.00
C VAL A 52 15.40 0.42 0.46
N MET A 53 14.74 1.33 1.20
CA MET A 53 14.66 2.75 0.88
C MET A 53 15.10 3.58 2.07
N ASN A 54 16.41 3.79 2.19
CA ASN A 54 16.97 4.61 3.25
C ASN A 54 16.95 6.09 2.86
N ALA A 55 17.13 6.96 3.88
CA ALA A 55 17.12 8.40 3.68
C ALA A 55 18.19 8.89 2.68
N GLU A 56 19.37 8.28 2.65
CA GLU A 56 20.45 8.66 1.73
C GLU A 56 20.06 8.37 0.28
N GLU A 57 19.50 7.20 0.01
CA GLU A 57 19.01 6.82 -1.31
C GLU A 57 17.89 7.76 -1.78
N LEU A 58 16.89 8.04 -0.93
CA LEU A 58 15.80 8.96 -1.26
C LEU A 58 16.33 10.36 -1.60
N LEU A 59 17.26 10.90 -0.80
CA LEU A 59 17.89 12.19 -1.06
C LEU A 59 18.71 12.18 -2.34
N SER A 60 19.46 11.10 -2.63
CA SER A 60 20.28 10.96 -3.84
C SER A 60 19.44 11.00 -5.12
N LYS A 61 18.18 10.55 -5.04
CA LYS A 61 17.20 10.56 -6.13
C LYS A 61 16.34 11.83 -6.15
N ASN A 62 16.66 12.83 -5.32
CA ASN A 62 15.90 14.06 -5.16
C ASN A 62 14.42 13.82 -4.78
N ILE A 63 14.16 12.78 -3.99
CA ILE A 63 12.84 12.42 -3.50
C ILE A 63 12.59 13.15 -2.18
N LEU A 64 11.51 13.93 -2.13
CA LEU A 64 11.09 14.64 -0.92
C LEU A 64 10.30 13.70 -0.01
N PHE A 65 10.74 13.57 1.24
CA PHE A 65 10.06 12.75 2.24
C PHE A 65 10.09 13.41 3.61
N GLU A 66 9.06 13.10 4.38
CA GLU A 66 8.93 13.45 5.79
C GLU A 66 9.35 12.26 6.66
N LYS A 67 10.04 12.57 7.75
CA LYS A 67 10.35 11.59 8.81
C LYS A 67 9.21 11.59 9.82
N LEU A 68 8.59 10.43 10.02
CA LEU A 68 7.55 10.22 11.02
C LEU A 68 8.16 9.46 12.20
N SER A 69 7.96 9.97 13.42
CA SER A 69 8.49 9.32 14.63
C SER A 69 7.39 8.54 15.32
N ARG A 70 7.65 7.26 15.62
CA ARG A 70 6.69 6.38 16.28
C ARG A 70 7.34 5.61 17.43
N GLU A 71 6.62 5.44 18.53
CA GLU A 71 7.07 4.57 19.63
C GLU A 71 6.66 3.12 19.36
N VAL A 72 7.63 2.20 19.40
CA VAL A 72 7.37 0.75 19.33
C VAL A 72 7.94 0.05 20.55
N LYS A 73 7.25 -0.98 21.04
CA LYS A 73 7.81 -1.82 22.11
C LYS A 73 8.96 -2.67 21.54
N THR A 74 9.99 -2.88 22.33
CA THR A 74 11.06 -3.83 21.99
C THR A 74 10.51 -5.26 21.96
N TRP A 75 11.22 -6.19 21.33
CA TRP A 75 10.77 -7.59 21.18
C TRP A 75 10.46 -8.30 22.52
N PHE A 76 11.08 -7.86 23.62
CA PHE A 76 10.77 -8.35 24.98
C PHE A 76 9.59 -7.63 25.65
N GLY A 77 9.06 -6.56 25.06
CA GLY A 77 7.92 -5.81 25.60
C GLY A 77 8.21 -4.96 26.85
N LEU A 78 9.46 -4.97 27.33
CA LEU A 78 9.89 -4.33 28.58
C LEU A 78 10.30 -2.86 28.42
N SER A 79 10.53 -2.40 27.19
CA SER A 79 10.94 -1.03 26.90
C SER A 79 10.32 -0.54 25.59
N LYS A 80 10.25 0.79 25.45
CA LYS A 80 9.88 1.46 24.21
C LYS A 80 11.14 1.96 23.51
N LYS A 81 11.14 1.95 22.18
CA LYS A 81 12.12 2.65 21.33
C LYS A 81 11.38 3.52 20.33
N THR A 82 11.97 4.65 19.98
CA THR A 82 11.49 5.46 18.85
C THR A 82 12.05 4.85 17.56
N VAL A 83 11.17 4.64 16.59
CA VAL A 83 11.53 4.29 15.21
C VAL A 83 11.16 5.43 14.28
N THR A 84 11.81 5.47 13.13
CA THR A 84 11.58 6.47 12.10
C THR A 84 10.96 5.79 10.90
N ASP A 85 9.69 6.07 10.64
CA ASP A 85 8.99 5.70 9.42
C ASP A 85 9.17 6.87 8.40
N PHE A 86 8.97 6.62 7.10
CA PHE A 86 9.06 7.65 6.06
C PHE A 86 7.72 7.85 5.35
N LEU A 87 7.39 9.12 5.06
CA LEU A 87 6.27 9.49 4.21
C LEU A 87 6.82 10.25 3.01
N ILE A 88 6.75 9.64 1.85
CA ILE A 88 7.14 10.27 0.59
C ILE A 88 5.95 11.08 0.08
N MET A 89 6.21 12.34 -0.21
CA MET A 89 5.21 13.31 -0.64
C MET A 89 4.91 13.15 -2.13
N PRO A 90 3.70 13.55 -2.59
CA PRO A 90 3.35 13.48 -4.00
C PRO A 90 4.37 14.21 -4.87
N ASN A 91 4.94 13.47 -5.81
CA ASN A 91 5.81 13.99 -6.84
C ASN A 91 5.39 13.37 -8.18
N LYS A 92 5.39 14.17 -9.26
CA LYS A 92 5.01 13.71 -10.60
C LYS A 92 5.90 12.59 -11.12
N ASP A 93 7.14 12.54 -10.65
CA ASP A 93 8.15 11.59 -11.11
C ASP A 93 8.36 10.42 -10.13
N PHE A 94 7.54 10.31 -9.09
CA PHE A 94 7.75 9.31 -8.04
C PHE A 94 6.63 8.27 -7.99
N TYR A 95 6.94 7.10 -8.55
CA TYR A 95 6.23 5.86 -8.27
C TYR A 95 7.17 4.68 -8.45
N TYR A 96 7.63 4.12 -7.34
CA TYR A 96 8.50 2.95 -7.35
C TYR A 96 7.94 1.88 -6.41
N PRO A 97 7.22 0.90 -6.95
CA PRO A 97 7.25 -0.44 -6.41
C PRO A 97 8.68 -0.99 -6.56
N TYR A 98 9.40 -1.07 -5.45
CA TYR A 98 10.62 -1.85 -5.39
C TYR A 98 10.22 -3.32 -5.39
N GLU A 99 11.02 -4.19 -6.01
CA GLU A 99 10.74 -5.63 -6.01
C GLU A 99 10.62 -6.20 -4.59
N PHE A 100 11.19 -5.56 -3.57
CA PHE A 100 11.23 -6.09 -2.20
C PHE A 100 10.65 -5.12 -1.18
N GLY A 101 9.87 -5.64 -0.23
CA GLY A 101 9.41 -4.94 0.96
C GLY A 101 7.92 -4.59 0.95
N SER A 102 7.42 -4.21 2.12
CA SER A 102 6.02 -3.82 2.32
C SER A 102 5.86 -2.30 2.26
N TYR A 103 5.06 -1.84 1.32
CA TYR A 103 4.79 -0.42 1.12
C TYR A 103 3.29 -0.16 1.11
N LEU A 104 2.92 1.04 1.56
CA LEU A 104 1.56 1.53 1.47
C LEU A 104 1.55 2.76 0.57
N TYR A 105 0.80 2.69 -0.52
CA TYR A 105 0.54 3.80 -1.43
C TYR A 105 -0.87 4.31 -1.19
N ILE A 106 -1.02 5.61 -1.05
CA ILE A 106 -2.31 6.24 -0.76
C ILE A 106 -2.61 7.22 -1.89
N PHE A 107 -3.72 6.95 -2.56
CA PHE A 107 -4.21 7.71 -3.68
C PHE A 107 -5.34 8.58 -3.16
N THR A 108 -5.13 9.89 -3.22
CA THR A 108 -6.12 10.86 -2.77
C THR A 108 -6.21 12.06 -3.71
N LYS A 109 -7.41 12.61 -3.86
CA LYS A 109 -7.60 13.89 -4.58
C LYS A 109 -7.32 15.10 -3.67
N GLN A 110 -7.26 14.87 -2.35
CA GLN A 110 -7.11 15.91 -1.34
C GLN A 110 -5.64 16.08 -0.96
N ASP A 111 -5.25 17.31 -0.61
CA ASP A 111 -3.95 17.49 0.06
C ASP A 111 -4.02 16.91 1.47
N ARG A 112 -3.01 16.11 1.80
CA ARG A 112 -2.79 15.55 3.13
C ARG A 112 -1.51 16.12 3.72
N THR A 113 -1.57 16.47 4.98
CA THR A 113 -0.43 16.96 5.77
C THR A 113 0.22 15.81 6.51
N LYS A 114 1.49 15.98 6.88
CA LYS A 114 2.19 15.06 7.80
C LYS A 114 1.37 14.72 9.05
N ALA A 115 0.71 15.72 9.65
CA ALA A 115 -0.07 15.54 10.86
C ALA A 115 -1.28 14.61 10.64
N ASP A 116 -1.87 14.58 9.45
CA ASP A 116 -2.98 13.67 9.13
C ASP A 116 -2.51 12.21 9.19
N PHE A 117 -1.34 11.92 8.63
CA PHE A 117 -0.73 10.58 8.69
C PHE A 117 -0.31 10.20 10.10
N GLU A 118 0.29 11.11 10.86
CA GLU A 118 0.68 10.84 12.25
C GLU A 118 -0.54 10.56 13.13
N ASN A 119 -1.64 11.29 12.94
CA ASN A 119 -2.90 11.05 13.64
C ASN A 119 -3.49 9.68 13.30
N TRP A 120 -3.50 9.30 12.02
CA TRP A 120 -3.94 7.98 11.59
C TRP A 120 -3.06 6.86 12.18
N LEU A 121 -1.72 6.98 12.07
CA LEU A 121 -0.79 5.99 12.62
C LEU A 121 -1.00 5.78 14.11
N ASN A 122 -1.17 6.86 14.87
CA ASN A 122 -1.41 6.77 16.32
C ASN A 122 -2.75 6.12 16.67
N LYS A 123 -3.76 6.28 15.82
CA LYS A 123 -5.11 5.71 16.02
C LYS A 123 -5.16 4.22 15.68
N GLU A 124 -4.58 3.82 14.55
CA GLU A 124 -4.69 2.45 14.02
C GLU A 124 -3.58 1.52 14.49
N PHE A 125 -2.42 2.09 14.84
CA PHE A 125 -1.27 1.35 15.31
C PHE A 125 -0.90 1.70 16.77
N PRO A 126 -1.86 1.75 17.73
CA PRO A 126 -1.57 2.09 19.13
C PRO A 126 -0.81 0.97 19.86
N SER A 127 -0.73 -0.21 19.25
CA SER A 127 -0.14 -1.44 19.79
C SER A 127 1.11 -1.87 19.02
N ARG A 128 1.97 -2.59 19.76
CA ARG A 128 3.33 -3.08 19.44
C ARG A 128 3.53 -3.85 18.13
N PHE A 129 2.46 -4.24 17.43
CA PHE A 129 2.50 -5.15 16.27
C PHE A 129 1.60 -4.71 15.13
N GLY A 130 1.13 -3.46 15.13
CA GLY A 130 0.46 -2.97 13.95
C GLY A 130 1.50 -2.95 12.82
N HIS A 131 1.33 -3.87 11.89
CA HIS A 131 2.03 -3.95 10.63
C HIS A 131 0.98 -3.73 9.56
N ILE A 132 1.39 -3.13 8.44
CA ILE A 132 0.64 -3.35 7.21
C ILE A 132 0.82 -4.83 6.91
N ASP A 133 -0.22 -5.61 7.19
CA ASP A 133 -0.24 -7.05 6.98
C ASP A 133 -1.14 -7.40 5.78
N GLU A 134 -1.16 -8.68 5.47
CA GLU A 134 -1.87 -9.26 4.33
C GLU A 134 -3.40 -9.20 4.47
N THR A 135 -3.91 -8.82 5.65
CA THR A 135 -5.36 -8.71 5.90
C THR A 135 -5.94 -7.38 5.40
N PHE A 136 -5.05 -6.41 5.12
CA PHE A 136 -5.42 -5.09 4.63
C PHE A 136 -6.49 -4.38 5.49
N THR A 137 -6.43 -4.59 6.81
CA THR A 137 -7.37 -4.01 7.78
C THR A 137 -6.80 -2.73 8.42
N GLY A 138 -7.67 -1.85 8.95
CA GLY A 138 -7.26 -0.63 9.66
C GLY A 138 -7.01 0.61 8.78
N PHE A 139 -7.42 0.58 7.52
CA PHE A 139 -7.26 1.73 6.61
C PHE A 139 -8.49 2.63 6.51
N GLU A 140 -9.63 2.20 7.05
CA GLU A 140 -10.90 2.93 6.92
C GLU A 140 -10.84 4.32 7.58
N ASN A 141 -9.94 4.50 8.55
CA ASN A 141 -9.76 5.76 9.26
C ASN A 141 -8.77 6.73 8.59
N LEU A 142 -8.06 6.29 7.55
CA LEU A 142 -7.18 7.14 6.73
C LEU A 142 -7.89 7.68 5.49
N MET A 143 -8.82 6.89 4.95
CA MET A 143 -9.44 7.12 3.65
C MET A 143 -10.76 7.88 3.75
N THR A 144 -11.02 8.70 2.74
CA THR A 144 -12.37 9.17 2.40
C THR A 144 -12.97 8.29 1.29
N ASP A 145 -14.25 8.47 0.98
CA ASP A 145 -14.92 7.69 -0.09
C ASP A 145 -14.30 7.89 -1.48
N GLU A 146 -13.54 8.97 -1.67
CA GLU A 146 -12.85 9.26 -2.93
C GLU A 146 -11.44 8.65 -2.98
N ASP A 147 -10.90 8.20 -1.85
CA ASP A 147 -9.54 7.70 -1.75
C ASP A 147 -9.48 6.19 -2.01
N TYR A 148 -8.30 5.73 -2.38
CA TYR A 148 -7.97 4.31 -2.38
C TYR A 148 -6.50 4.11 -2.02
N LEU A 149 -6.12 2.89 -1.70
CA LEU A 149 -4.77 2.54 -1.36
C LEU A 149 -4.33 1.25 -2.01
N ILE A 150 -3.02 1.08 -2.07
CA ILE A 150 -2.37 -0.18 -2.41
C ILE A 150 -1.44 -0.53 -1.25
N ALA A 151 -1.49 -1.77 -0.81
CA ALA A 151 -0.56 -2.31 0.15
C ALA A 151 0.15 -3.53 -0.46
N THR A 152 1.47 -3.47 -0.53
CA THR A 152 2.30 -4.58 -1.05
C THR A 152 2.78 -5.46 0.09
N ASN A 153 2.91 -6.77 -0.16
CA ASN A 153 3.45 -7.71 0.82
C ASN A 153 4.83 -8.26 0.39
N HIS A 154 5.63 -8.65 1.40
CA HIS A 154 6.84 -9.50 1.33
C HIS A 154 7.84 -9.28 0.16
N ASP A 155 8.66 -10.30 -0.10
CA ASP A 155 9.67 -10.34 -1.16
C ASP A 155 9.00 -10.58 -2.53
N PHE A 156 9.41 -9.81 -3.55
CA PHE A 156 8.93 -9.82 -4.94
C PHE A 156 7.57 -9.17 -5.23
N GLN A 157 6.77 -8.86 -4.20
CA GLN A 157 5.49 -8.13 -4.32
C GLN A 157 4.49 -8.72 -5.32
N HIS A 158 4.63 -9.99 -5.70
CA HIS A 158 3.69 -10.64 -6.61
C HIS A 158 2.28 -10.74 -6.00
N GLN A 159 2.15 -10.49 -4.69
CA GLN A 159 0.88 -10.33 -4.02
C GLN A 159 0.72 -8.91 -3.47
N PHE A 160 -0.41 -8.28 -3.76
CA PHE A 160 -0.75 -6.97 -3.18
C PHE A 160 -2.26 -6.77 -3.08
N GLY A 161 -2.65 -5.87 -2.19
CA GLY A 161 -4.03 -5.50 -1.95
C GLY A 161 -4.33 -4.11 -2.49
N VAL A 162 -5.53 -3.94 -3.02
CA VAL A 162 -6.12 -2.66 -3.41
C VAL A 162 -7.39 -2.47 -2.61
N VAL A 163 -7.46 -1.38 -1.84
CA VAL A 163 -8.63 -1.06 -1.00
C VAL A 163 -9.17 0.31 -1.35
N GLY A 164 -10.47 0.43 -1.57
CA GLY A 164 -11.12 1.69 -1.93
C GLY A 164 -12.62 1.56 -2.02
N ASN A 165 -13.34 2.60 -2.44
CA ASN A 165 -14.76 2.49 -2.72
C ASN A 165 -15.02 1.52 -3.89
N LYS A 166 -16.16 0.83 -3.90
CA LYS A 166 -16.57 -0.10 -4.96
C LYS A 166 -16.39 0.47 -6.37
N ASN A 167 -16.79 1.71 -6.60
CA ASN A 167 -16.65 2.33 -7.93
C ASN A 167 -15.19 2.46 -8.38
N ILE A 168 -14.26 2.66 -7.45
CA ILE A 168 -12.81 2.74 -7.72
C ILE A 168 -12.27 1.34 -7.99
N ILE A 169 -12.65 0.37 -7.15
CA ILE A 169 -12.25 -1.03 -7.31
C ILE A 169 -12.71 -1.59 -8.66
N ASP A 170 -13.97 -1.35 -9.05
CA ASP A 170 -14.51 -1.82 -10.33
C ASP A 170 -13.77 -1.22 -11.53
N GLN A 171 -13.34 0.05 -11.44
CA GLN A 171 -12.51 0.71 -12.46
C GLN A 171 -11.15 0.03 -12.58
N ILE A 172 -10.46 -0.19 -11.47
CA ILE A 172 -9.14 -0.83 -11.46
C ILE A 172 -9.24 -2.27 -12.01
N ILE A 173 -10.22 -3.07 -11.57
CA ILE A 173 -10.44 -4.42 -12.11
C ILE A 173 -10.64 -4.38 -13.64
N THR A 174 -11.34 -3.37 -14.14
CA THR A 174 -11.55 -3.19 -15.59
C THR A 174 -10.24 -2.94 -16.34
N GLU A 175 -9.34 -2.12 -15.78
CA GLU A 175 -8.00 -1.91 -16.34
C GLU A 175 -7.18 -3.20 -16.46
N PHE A 176 -7.27 -4.08 -15.45
CA PHE A 176 -6.60 -5.38 -15.49
C PHE A 176 -7.22 -6.34 -16.50
N LYS A 177 -8.56 -6.41 -16.58
CA LYS A 177 -9.26 -7.21 -17.61
C LYS A 177 -8.88 -6.81 -19.03
N ASN A 178 -8.66 -5.51 -19.25
CA ASN A 178 -8.26 -4.97 -20.56
C ASN A 178 -6.76 -5.16 -20.86
N ALA A 179 -5.95 -5.62 -19.90
CA ALA A 179 -4.50 -5.71 -20.04
C ALA A 179 -4.00 -6.95 -20.82
N ASN A 180 -4.90 -7.76 -21.42
CA ASN A 180 -4.57 -9.00 -22.12
C ASN A 180 -3.67 -9.94 -21.29
N LEU A 181 -4.01 -10.12 -20.00
CA LEU A 181 -3.30 -11.07 -19.13
C LEU A 181 -3.53 -12.50 -19.64
N SER A 182 -2.46 -13.30 -19.67
CA SER A 182 -2.57 -14.73 -19.95
C SER A 182 -3.16 -15.45 -18.74
N GLU A 183 -4.20 -16.25 -18.95
CA GLU A 183 -4.75 -17.17 -17.95
C GLU A 183 -5.06 -16.47 -16.61
N PHE A 184 -6.04 -15.57 -16.60
CA PHE A 184 -6.50 -14.94 -15.36
C PHE A 184 -7.77 -15.59 -14.82
N GLU A 185 -7.85 -15.70 -13.50
CA GLU A 185 -9.03 -16.15 -12.76
C GLU A 185 -9.50 -15.05 -11.80
N LEU A 186 -10.81 -14.96 -11.58
CA LEU A 186 -11.43 -14.03 -10.65
C LEU A 186 -12.34 -14.79 -9.71
N GLU A 187 -12.07 -14.69 -8.42
CA GLU A 187 -12.83 -15.36 -7.36
C GLU A 187 -13.28 -14.37 -6.30
N ASP A 188 -14.56 -14.42 -5.93
CA ASP A 188 -15.10 -13.64 -4.84
C ASP A 188 -15.21 -14.52 -3.58
N TYR A 189 -14.72 -14.04 -2.45
CA TYR A 189 -14.87 -14.71 -1.16
C TYR A 189 -15.13 -13.73 -0.02
N GLU A 190 -15.73 -14.21 1.06
CA GLU A 190 -15.91 -13.43 2.29
C GLU A 190 -14.69 -13.59 3.21
N GLU A 191 -14.22 -12.49 3.78
CA GLU A 191 -13.16 -12.49 4.79
C GLU A 191 -13.61 -13.25 6.05
N GLU A 192 -13.07 -14.46 6.26
CA GLU A 192 -13.24 -15.22 7.50
C GLU A 192 -12.43 -14.55 8.62
N ARG A 193 -13.12 -14.12 9.69
CA ARG A 193 -12.51 -13.48 10.87
C ARG A 193 -12.02 -14.49 11.90
#